data_AF-A0A382J081-F1
#
_entry.id   AF-A0A382J081-F1
#
_cell.length_a   1.000
_cell.length_b   1.000
_cell.length_c   1.000
_cell.angle_alpha   90.00
_cell.angle_beta   90.00
_cell.angle_gamma   90.00
#
_symmetry.space_group_name_H-M   'P 1'
#
loop_
_entity.id
_entity.type
_entity.pdbx_description
1 polymer ?
#
loop_
_entity_poly.entity_id
_entity_poly.type
_entity_poly.pdbx_seq_one_letter_code
_entity_poly.pdbx_strand_id
1 'polypeptide(L)'
;DLEHIVKGAYHPAIVWLVPDGPLPEGVQFSDVPGPDLADNRLIMAWRQFQYLVKGGPDMKQSKREDIYLNILRSVHKSEAKLLMSVVGKKIPGFSRALMLETFPDWLPKSNTLTE
;
A
#
# COMPACT_ATOMS: atom_id res chain seq x y z
N ASP A 1 -12.66 4.69 -0.28
CA ASP A 1 -11.97 3.50 -0.84
C ASP A 1 -10.62 3.78 -1.49
N LEU A 2 -10.53 4.41 -2.67
CA LEU A 2 -9.24 4.76 -3.30
C LEU A 2 -8.40 5.69 -2.40
N GLU A 3 -9.07 6.61 -1.71
CA GLU A 3 -8.48 7.50 -0.71
C GLU A 3 -7.61 6.75 0.31
N HIS A 4 -8.02 5.57 0.79
CA HIS A 4 -7.27 4.81 1.79
C HIS A 4 -5.98 4.21 1.23
N ILE A 5 -6.00 3.79 -0.05
CA ILE A 5 -4.80 3.31 -0.75
C ILE A 5 -3.80 4.45 -0.91
N VAL A 6 -4.30 5.62 -1.32
CA VAL A 6 -3.49 6.82 -1.52
C VAL A 6 -2.93 7.37 -0.20
N LYS A 7 -3.73 7.37 0.88
CA LYS A 7 -3.27 7.67 2.25
C LYS A 7 -2.12 6.76 2.65
N GLY A 8 -2.17 5.49 2.25
CA GLY A 8 -1.07 4.54 2.46
C GLY A 8 0.28 5.05 1.97
N ALA A 9 0.30 5.77 0.84
CA ALA A 9 1.51 6.33 0.27
C ALA A 9 1.89 7.69 0.88
N TYR A 10 0.92 8.58 1.13
CA TYR A 10 1.23 9.99 1.37
C TYR A 10 0.96 10.50 2.78
N HIS A 11 0.11 9.80 3.56
CA HIS A 11 -0.20 10.25 4.91
C HIS A 11 1.01 10.03 5.83
N PRO A 12 1.50 11.07 6.54
CA PRO A 12 2.76 11.01 7.29
C PRO A 12 2.71 10.03 8.48
N ALA A 13 1.53 9.83 9.08
CA ALA A 13 1.39 8.87 10.17
C ALA A 13 1.47 7.40 9.74
N ILE A 14 1.38 7.09 8.44
CA ILE A 14 1.42 5.70 7.97
C ILE A 14 2.86 5.25 7.86
N VAL A 15 3.23 4.26 8.67
CA VAL A 15 4.54 3.59 8.61
C VAL A 15 4.30 2.13 8.27
N TRP A 16 4.80 1.68 7.12
CA TRP A 16 4.72 0.27 6.71
C TRP A 16 5.71 -0.58 7.49
N LEU A 17 5.28 -1.79 7.87
CA LEU A 17 6.08 -2.79 8.56
C LEU A 17 6.46 -3.95 7.63
N VAL A 18 6.26 -3.80 6.32
CA VAL A 18 6.62 -4.79 5.30
C VAL A 18 7.67 -4.19 4.37
N PRO A 19 8.57 -5.01 3.80
CA PRO A 19 9.69 -4.51 3.02
C PRO A 19 9.22 -3.81 1.74
N ASP A 20 9.87 -2.68 1.43
CA ASP A 20 9.82 -2.02 0.13
C ASP A 20 10.95 -2.58 -0.74
N GLY A 21 10.61 -3.50 -1.64
CA GLY A 21 11.66 -4.17 -2.41
C GLY A 21 11.12 -5.07 -3.51
N PRO A 22 12.04 -5.69 -4.27
CA PRO A 22 11.65 -6.71 -5.23
C PRO A 22 10.95 -7.85 -4.50
N LEU A 23 10.06 -8.52 -5.23
CA LEU A 23 9.43 -9.73 -4.72
C LEU A 23 10.48 -10.83 -4.44
N PRO A 24 10.25 -11.67 -3.41
CA PRO A 24 11.05 -12.87 -3.22
C PRO A 24 11.00 -13.78 -4.46
N GLU A 25 12.05 -14.58 -4.64
CA GLU A 25 12.12 -15.55 -5.73
C GLU A 25 10.91 -16.49 -5.72
N GLY A 26 10.34 -16.77 -6.90
CA GLY A 26 9.17 -17.64 -7.05
C GLY A 26 7.82 -16.99 -6.74
N VAL A 27 7.77 -15.75 -6.24
CA VAL A 27 6.49 -15.02 -6.09
C VAL A 27 6.09 -14.41 -7.42
N GLN A 28 4.89 -14.74 -7.88
CA GLN A 28 4.30 -14.22 -9.11
C GLN A 28 3.01 -13.46 -8.83
N PHE A 29 2.76 -12.42 -9.62
CA PHE A 29 1.48 -11.72 -9.62
C PHE A 29 0.42 -12.51 -10.40
N SER A 30 -0.85 -12.22 -10.14
CA SER A 30 -1.93 -12.69 -11.01
C SER A 30 -1.85 -12.00 -12.38
N ASP A 31 -1.65 -12.81 -13.43
CA ASP A 31 -1.55 -12.38 -14.83
C ASP A 31 -2.84 -12.63 -15.63
N VAL A 32 -3.97 -12.70 -14.94
CA VAL A 32 -5.30 -12.75 -15.57
C VAL A 32 -5.55 -11.53 -16.46
N PRO A 33 -6.40 -11.62 -17.51
CA PRO A 33 -6.54 -10.55 -18.50
C PRO A 33 -6.99 -9.18 -17.97
N GLY A 34 -7.63 -9.13 -16.81
CA GLY A 34 -8.06 -7.87 -16.20
C GLY A 34 -8.37 -7.97 -14.72
N PRO A 35 -8.49 -6.83 -14.02
CA PRO A 35 -8.74 -6.78 -12.58
C PRO A 35 -9.98 -7.53 -12.12
N ASP A 36 -11.06 -7.54 -12.93
CA ASP A 36 -12.32 -8.20 -12.58
C ASP A 36 -12.24 -9.74 -12.64
N LEU A 37 -11.17 -10.29 -13.22
CA LEU A 37 -10.91 -11.73 -13.30
C LEU A 37 -9.90 -12.20 -12.24
N ALA A 38 -9.37 -11.28 -11.43
CA ALA A 38 -8.48 -11.64 -10.33
C ALA A 38 -9.31 -12.10 -9.12
N ASP A 39 -8.70 -12.95 -8.28
CA ASP A 39 -9.35 -13.49 -7.08
C ASP A 39 -9.80 -12.40 -6.10
N ASN A 40 -9.16 -11.22 -6.16
CA ASN A 40 -9.49 -10.09 -5.32
C ASN A 40 -9.19 -8.76 -6.02
N ARG A 41 -9.72 -7.68 -5.44
CA ARG A 41 -9.48 -6.30 -5.85
C ARG A 41 -8.76 -5.54 -4.74
N LEU A 42 -7.80 -4.70 -5.08
CA LEU A 42 -7.06 -3.90 -4.09
C LEU A 42 -7.99 -2.98 -3.28
N ILE A 43 -9.05 -2.47 -3.92
CA ILE A 43 -10.10 -1.66 -3.29
C ILE A 43 -10.91 -2.41 -2.23
N MET A 44 -10.83 -3.74 -2.20
CA MET A 44 -11.41 -4.58 -1.13
C MET A 44 -10.34 -4.99 -0.12
N ALA A 45 -9.12 -5.25 -0.61
CA ALA A 45 -7.99 -5.71 0.19
C ALA A 45 -7.39 -4.64 1.13
N TRP A 46 -7.61 -3.34 0.88
CA TRP A 46 -7.02 -2.26 1.71
C TRP A 46 -7.34 -2.38 3.20
N ARG A 47 -8.46 -3.03 3.58
CA ARG A 47 -8.80 -3.27 4.99
C ARG A 47 -7.75 -4.12 5.72
N GLN A 48 -7.01 -4.95 4.98
CA GLN A 48 -5.91 -5.75 5.52
C GLN A 48 -4.65 -4.92 5.79
N PHE A 49 -4.56 -3.68 5.30
CA PHE A 49 -3.41 -2.80 5.57
C PHE A 49 -3.22 -2.51 7.05
N GLN A 50 -4.30 -2.59 7.86
CA GLN A 50 -4.20 -2.48 9.31
C GLN A 50 -3.19 -3.49 9.92
N TYR A 51 -2.97 -4.64 9.27
CA TYR A 51 -2.00 -5.64 9.70
C TYR A 51 -0.58 -5.36 9.21
N LEU A 52 -0.42 -4.44 8.25
CA LEU A 52 0.85 -4.16 7.58
C LEU A 52 1.50 -2.85 8.05
N VAL A 53 0.84 -2.08 8.92
CA VAL A 53 1.29 -0.77 9.38
C VAL A 53 1.54 -0.71 10.88
N LYS A 54 2.40 0.22 11.31
CA LYS A 54 2.63 0.53 12.72
C LYS A 54 1.33 1.00 13.38
N GLY A 55 1.08 0.53 14.61
CA GLY A 55 -0.18 0.78 15.33
C GLY A 55 -1.29 -0.23 14.99
N GLY A 56 -1.02 -1.17 14.08
CA GLY A 56 -1.86 -2.33 13.85
C GLY A 56 -1.80 -3.38 14.96
N PRO A 57 -2.57 -4.47 14.84
CA PRO A 57 -2.57 -5.57 15.81
C PRO A 57 -1.16 -6.15 16.03
N ASP A 58 -0.88 -6.60 17.25
CA ASP A 58 0.38 -7.27 17.57
C ASP A 58 0.44 -8.66 16.93
N MET A 59 1.51 -8.92 16.16
CA MET A 59 1.73 -10.18 15.45
C MET A 59 3.17 -10.32 14.98
N LYS A 60 3.56 -11.58 14.76
CA LYS A 60 4.88 -11.93 14.20
C LYS A 60 5.10 -11.30 12.83
N GLN A 61 6.31 -10.82 12.60
CA GLN A 61 6.73 -10.20 11.35
C GLN A 61 6.46 -11.09 10.12
N SER A 62 6.80 -12.39 10.21
CA SER A 62 6.54 -13.35 9.13
C SER A 62 5.08 -13.38 8.71
N LYS A 63 4.14 -13.27 9.67
CA LYS A 63 2.71 -13.26 9.36
C LYS A 63 2.26 -11.99 8.67
N ARG A 64 2.88 -10.84 8.95
CA ARG A 64 2.60 -9.59 8.21
C ARG A 64 3.04 -9.71 6.76
N GLU A 65 4.23 -10.25 6.54
CA GLU A 65 4.78 -10.49 5.21
C GLU A 65 3.95 -11.52 4.43
N ASP A 66 3.49 -12.59 5.08
CA ASP A 66 2.57 -13.56 4.47
C ASP A 66 1.26 -12.89 4.01
N ILE A 67 0.65 -12.05 4.86
CA ILE A 67 -0.56 -11.28 4.50
C ILE A 67 -0.27 -10.38 3.30
N TYR A 68 0.85 -9.66 3.30
CA TYR A 68 1.24 -8.79 2.22
C TYR A 68 1.41 -9.54 0.90
N LEU A 69 2.15 -10.66 0.90
CA LEU A 69 2.34 -11.49 -0.28
C LEU A 69 1.04 -12.12 -0.76
N ASN A 70 0.14 -12.52 0.14
CA ASN A 70 -1.19 -13.04 -0.24
C ASN A 70 -2.06 -11.98 -0.93
N ILE A 71 -1.99 -10.71 -0.50
CA ILE A 71 -2.65 -9.63 -1.22
C ILE A 71 -2.05 -9.49 -2.62
N LEU A 72 -0.73 -9.44 -2.75
CA LEU A 72 -0.05 -9.28 -4.05
C LEU A 72 -0.36 -10.43 -5.03
N ARG A 73 -0.53 -11.65 -4.55
CA ARG A 73 -0.89 -12.83 -5.38
C ARG A 73 -2.35 -12.82 -5.82
N SER A 74 -3.26 -12.31 -4.98
CA SER A 74 -4.71 -12.38 -5.23
C SER A 74 -5.24 -11.26 -6.13
N VAL A 75 -4.55 -10.11 -6.21
CA VAL A 75 -4.96 -8.99 -7.05
C VAL A 75 -4.26 -9.03 -8.42
N HIS A 76 -4.86 -8.40 -9.43
CA HIS A 76 -4.26 -8.29 -10.76
C HIS A 76 -2.90 -7.56 -10.71
N LYS A 77 -1.96 -7.94 -11.58
CA LYS A 77 -0.58 -7.39 -11.62
C LYS A 77 -0.48 -5.87 -11.57
N SER A 78 -1.41 -5.12 -12.16
CA SER A 78 -1.39 -3.65 -12.10
C SER A 78 -1.70 -3.13 -10.70
N GLU A 79 -2.65 -3.76 -10.00
CA GLU A 79 -3.03 -3.43 -8.63
C GLU A 79 -1.94 -3.89 -7.64
N ALA A 80 -1.31 -5.03 -7.89
CA ALA A 80 -0.16 -5.49 -7.09
C ALA A 80 1.01 -4.50 -7.18
N LYS A 81 1.35 -4.03 -8.39
CA LYS A 81 2.36 -2.99 -8.60
C LYS A 81 1.98 -1.66 -7.94
N LEU A 82 0.71 -1.28 -7.99
CA LEU A 82 0.21 -0.11 -7.26
C LEU A 82 0.43 -0.26 -5.75
N LEU A 83 0.08 -1.41 -5.16
CA LEU A 83 0.32 -1.67 -3.75
C LEU A 83 1.82 -1.58 -3.39
N MET A 84 2.70 -2.16 -4.20
CA MET A 84 4.15 -2.03 -3.98
C MET A 84 4.61 -0.57 -4.00
N SER A 85 4.09 0.24 -4.94
CA SER A 85 4.40 1.68 -5.02
C SER A 85 3.87 2.46 -3.80
N VAL A 86 2.76 2.02 -3.23
CA VAL A 86 2.15 2.58 -2.01
C VAL A 86 2.99 2.23 -0.77
N VAL A 87 3.47 1.00 -0.67
CA VAL A 87 4.40 0.57 0.39
C VAL A 87 5.70 1.35 0.29
N GLY A 88 6.25 1.50 -0.92
CA GLY A 88 7.43 2.32 -1.21
C GLY A 88 7.18 3.84 -1.19
N LYS A 89 6.01 4.30 -0.72
CA LYS A 89 5.68 5.73 -0.52
C LYS A 89 5.83 6.61 -1.78
N LYS A 90 5.75 6.01 -2.97
CA LYS A 90 5.98 6.70 -4.25
C LYS A 90 5.08 6.12 -5.34
N ILE A 91 3.93 6.76 -5.56
CA ILE A 91 3.04 6.39 -6.68
C ILE A 91 3.47 7.20 -7.92
N PRO A 92 3.86 6.56 -9.03
CA PRO A 92 4.21 7.26 -10.26
C PRO A 92 3.09 8.19 -10.73
N GLY A 93 3.46 9.42 -11.12
CA GLY A 93 2.50 10.44 -11.59
C GLY A 93 1.87 11.30 -10.49
N PHE A 94 2.07 10.99 -9.22
CA PHE A 94 1.61 11.80 -8.09
C PHE A 94 2.80 12.35 -7.32
N SER A 95 2.84 13.67 -7.14
CA SER A 95 3.88 14.32 -6.32
C SER A 95 3.36 14.54 -4.90
N ARG A 96 4.25 14.52 -3.91
CA ARG A 96 3.87 14.83 -2.53
C ARG A 96 3.19 16.20 -2.44
N ALA A 97 3.73 17.21 -3.12
CA ALA A 97 3.17 18.56 -3.18
C ALA A 97 1.72 18.58 -3.70
N LEU A 98 1.42 17.85 -4.78
CA LEU A 98 0.06 17.72 -5.31
C LEU A 98 -0.89 17.12 -4.26
N MET A 99 -0.42 16.12 -3.50
CA MET A 99 -1.25 15.51 -2.46
C MET A 99 -1.48 16.44 -1.27
N LEU A 100 -0.52 17.31 -0.94
CA LEU A 100 -0.70 18.34 0.09
C LEU A 100 -1.72 19.40 -0.32
N GLU A 101 -1.69 19.81 -1.58
CA GLU A 101 -2.66 20.75 -2.14
C GLU A 101 -4.07 20.13 -2.21
N THR A 102 -4.16 18.87 -2.63
CA THR A 102 -5.45 18.18 -2.82
C THR A 102 -6.07 17.75 -1.49
N PHE A 103 -5.25 17.39 -0.49
CA PHE A 103 -5.69 16.85 0.80
C PHE A 103 -5.01 17.55 1.98
N PRO A 104 -5.30 18.84 2.22
CA PRO A 104 -4.64 19.61 3.27
C PRO A 104 -4.88 19.04 4.67
N ASP A 105 -6.02 18.39 4.90
CA ASP A 105 -6.42 17.82 6.20
C ASP A 105 -5.64 16.55 6.61
N TRP A 106 -4.86 15.95 5.70
CA TRP A 106 -4.07 14.74 6.03
C TRP A 106 -2.80 15.03 6.82
N LEU A 107 -2.42 16.31 6.94
CA LEU A 107 -1.22 16.70 7.66
C LEU A 107 -1.52 16.95 9.14
N PRO A 108 -0.62 16.53 10.06
CA PRO A 108 -0.67 17.04 11.41
C PRO A 108 -0.51 18.57 11.37
N LYS A 109 -1.24 19.28 12.23
CA LYS A 109 -1.22 20.76 12.32
C LYS A 109 0.18 21.36 12.45
N SER A 110 1.18 20.56 12.86
CA SER A 110 2.58 20.97 12.98
C SER A 110 3.30 21.15 11.64
N ASN A 111 2.69 20.77 10.50
CA ASN A 111 3.16 20.98 9.11
C ASN A 111 4.70 20.99 8.93
N THR A 112 5.39 20.10 9.63
CA THR A 112 6.85 20.04 9.62
C THR A 112 7.21 18.91 8.67
N LEU A 113 7.68 19.31 7.50
CA LEU A 113 8.32 18.43 6.53
C LEU A 113 9.65 18.01 7.15
N THR A 114 9.70 16.88 7.83
CA THR A 114 10.98 16.22 8.06
C THR A 114 11.37 15.57 6.74
N GLU A 115 12.42 16.14 6.14
CA GLU A 115 13.16 15.60 4.99
C GLU A 115 13.68 14.19 5.24
#